data_AF-A0AAU7ZJ21-F1
#
_entry.id   AF-A0AAU7ZJ21-F1
#
_cell.length_a   1.000
_cell.length_b   1.000
_cell.length_c   1.000
_cell.angle_alpha   90.00
_cell.angle_beta   90.00
_cell.angle_gamma   90.00
#
_symmetry.space_group_name_H-M   'P 1'
#
loop_
_entity.id
_entity.type
_entity.pdbx_description
1 polymer ?
#
loop_
_entity_poly.entity_id
_entity_poly.type
_entity_poly.pdbx_seq_one_letter_code
_entity_poly.pdbx_strand_id
1 'polypeptide(L)'
;MRDLRRNLREYIDLRHALGFRLRKHERRLSEFITFLEARRTDHVTTKLAIAWAMESSKGHKHSCFERLSFIRSFATYVSSMDAQTEIPPTGTMRRPAIALRPYIYTREEIGRLMAAARKLFSPHKLRCHTYYHLIGLLATTGMRSGEAVRLANSDVDLAEGLITIRESKFGKSRVVPLHSTTVKSLVAYKARRDAFLNKVEAPRFFISESRGPISSPHESFREIRRVAGLEKTRNGIPPRMHDLRHTFAVQTLLAWYRNGADVERNLPILSTFLGHSHIANTYWYLTSTPELLGAACERLETRWGRSQ
;
A
#
# COMPACT_ATOMS: atom_id res chain seq x y z
N MET A 1 26.26 -12.07 30.09
CA MET A 1 24.82 -11.95 30.41
C MET A 1 24.05 -11.97 29.10
N ARG A 2 23.39 -13.11 28.83
CA ARG A 2 22.62 -13.40 27.62
C ARG A 2 21.24 -12.75 27.77
N ASP A 3 21.11 -11.52 27.28
CA ASP A 3 19.86 -10.79 27.38
C ASP A 3 19.36 -10.46 25.97
N LEU A 4 18.50 -11.33 25.44
CA LEU A 4 17.85 -11.11 24.14
C LEU A 4 17.05 -9.80 24.12
N ARG A 5 16.54 -9.32 25.26
CA ARG A 5 15.83 -8.03 25.32
C ARG A 5 16.80 -6.86 25.22
N ARG A 6 17.99 -6.95 25.82
CA ARG A 6 19.05 -5.96 25.58
C ARG A 6 19.48 -5.97 24.12
N ASN A 7 19.77 -7.14 23.55
CA ASN A 7 20.15 -7.27 22.14
C ASN A 7 19.06 -6.74 21.21
N LEU A 8 17.78 -6.91 21.54
CA LEU A 8 16.67 -6.33 20.78
C LEU A 8 16.70 -4.81 20.82
N ARG A 9 16.90 -4.19 21.99
CA ARG A 9 17.00 -2.73 22.09
C ARG A 9 18.14 -2.19 21.25
N GLU A 10 19.34 -2.74 21.40
CA GLU A 10 20.52 -2.34 20.63
C GLU A 10 20.33 -2.55 19.13
N TYR A 11 19.71 -3.66 18.73
CA TYR A 11 19.34 -3.90 17.33
C TYR A 11 18.37 -2.84 16.81
N ILE A 12 17.32 -2.50 17.56
CA ILE A 12 16.34 -1.51 17.13
C ILE A 12 16.97 -0.12 17.05
N ASP A 13 17.79 0.27 18.02
CA ASP A 13 18.52 1.54 18.04
C ASP A 13 19.46 1.66 16.84
N LEU A 14 20.26 0.62 16.56
CA LEU A 14 21.12 0.57 15.37
C LEU A 14 20.30 0.74 14.09
N ARG A 15 19.16 0.07 13.98
CA ARG A 15 18.32 0.16 12.78
C ARG A 15 17.62 1.51 12.66
N HIS A 16 17.26 2.16 13.77
CA HIS A 16 16.73 3.53 13.77
C HIS A 16 17.80 4.53 13.37
N ALA A 17 19.05 4.38 13.85
CA ALA A 17 20.19 5.20 13.44
C ALA A 17 20.47 5.07 11.93
N LEU A 18 20.24 3.89 11.36
CA LEU A 18 20.30 3.64 9.91
C LEU A 18 19.03 4.09 9.13
N GLY A 19 18.09 4.78 9.78
CA GLY A 19 16.90 5.38 9.17
C GLY A 19 15.68 4.45 9.02
N PHE A 20 15.70 3.23 9.59
CA PHE A 20 14.56 2.33 9.53
C PHE A 20 13.55 2.62 10.66
N ARG A 21 12.26 2.77 10.34
CA ARG A 21 11.22 3.04 11.37
C ARG A 21 10.74 1.82 12.18
N LEU A 22 11.02 0.59 11.72
CA LEU A 22 10.83 -0.75 12.34
C LEU A 22 9.68 -1.06 13.35
N ARG A 23 8.63 -0.23 13.53
CA ARG A 23 7.60 -0.41 14.58
C ARG A 23 6.96 -1.80 14.66
N LYS A 24 6.69 -2.41 13.50
CA LYS A 24 6.13 -3.77 13.44
C LYS A 24 7.18 -4.83 13.79
N HIS A 25 8.46 -4.62 13.46
CA HIS A 25 9.53 -5.57 13.75
C HIS A 25 9.78 -5.64 15.25
N GLU A 26 9.89 -4.49 15.91
CA GLU A 26 10.10 -4.39 17.36
C GLU A 26 9.04 -5.16 18.17
N ARG A 27 7.76 -4.88 17.92
CA ARG A 27 6.66 -5.59 18.59
C ARG A 27 6.73 -7.09 18.34
N ARG A 28 6.96 -7.51 17.09
CA ARG A 28 6.98 -8.93 16.71
C ARG A 28 8.20 -9.65 17.29
N LEU A 29 9.35 -9.01 17.34
CA LEU A 29 10.55 -9.57 17.97
C LEU A 29 10.40 -9.63 19.48
N SER A 30 9.74 -8.65 20.11
CA SER A 30 9.41 -8.70 21.53
C SER A 30 8.50 -9.89 21.86
N GLU A 31 7.43 -10.09 21.07
CA GLU A 31 6.55 -11.27 21.15
C GLU A 31 7.34 -12.60 20.99
N PHE A 32 8.35 -12.62 20.11
CA PHE A 32 9.19 -13.79 19.90
C PHE A 32 10.12 -14.06 21.09
N ILE A 33 10.72 -13.02 21.67
CA ILE A 33 11.57 -13.16 22.86
C ILE A 33 10.76 -13.65 24.05
N THR A 34 9.55 -13.12 24.29
CA THR A 34 8.64 -13.65 25.32
C THR A 34 8.33 -15.13 25.11
N PHE A 35 8.21 -15.57 23.86
CA PHE A 35 8.01 -16.99 23.53
C PHE A 35 9.23 -17.86 23.85
N LEU A 36 10.46 -17.35 23.64
CA LEU A 36 11.70 -18.05 23.99
C LEU A 36 11.88 -18.13 25.51
N GLU A 37 11.62 -17.01 26.22
CA GLU A 37 11.65 -16.92 27.68
C GLU A 37 10.70 -17.95 28.32
N ALA A 38 9.47 -18.08 27.80
CA ALA A 38 8.50 -19.07 28.26
C ALA A 38 8.96 -20.52 28.07
N ARG A 39 9.87 -20.78 27.12
CA ARG A 39 10.48 -22.09 26.86
C ARG A 39 11.85 -22.25 27.52
N ARG A 40 12.25 -21.29 28.36
CA ARG A 40 13.53 -21.26 29.08
C ARG A 40 14.74 -21.36 28.15
N THR A 41 14.66 -20.73 26.97
CA THR A 41 15.77 -20.66 26.02
C THR A 41 16.25 -19.22 25.89
N ASP A 42 17.55 -19.04 25.78
CA ASP A 42 18.25 -17.74 25.73
C ASP A 42 18.92 -17.48 24.37
N HIS A 43 18.80 -18.41 23.44
CA HIS A 43 19.34 -18.34 22.07
C HIS A 43 18.23 -18.61 21.05
N VAL A 44 18.43 -18.10 19.83
CA VAL A 44 17.50 -18.31 18.72
C VAL A 44 17.86 -19.63 18.03
N THR A 45 16.88 -20.52 17.87
CA THR A 45 17.02 -21.72 17.02
C THR A 45 16.04 -21.69 15.86
N THR A 46 16.39 -22.37 14.77
CA THR A 46 15.53 -22.50 13.59
C THR A 46 14.19 -23.14 13.96
N LYS A 47 14.22 -24.19 14.79
CA LYS A 47 13.03 -24.91 15.26
C LYS A 47 12.07 -24.00 16.01
N LEU A 48 12.57 -23.20 16.96
CA LEU A 48 11.74 -22.29 17.75
C LEU A 48 11.23 -21.11 16.93
N ALA A 49 12.03 -20.60 16.00
CA ALA A 49 11.60 -19.56 15.07
C ALA A 49 10.41 -19.99 14.21
N ILE A 50 10.45 -21.23 13.67
CA ILE A 50 9.34 -21.80 12.89
C ILE A 50 8.11 -22.01 13.78
N ALA A 51 8.29 -22.64 14.94
CA ALA A 51 7.20 -22.93 15.86
C ALA A 51 6.43 -21.65 16.24
N TRP A 52 7.14 -20.61 16.68
CA TRP A 52 6.52 -19.33 17.00
C TRP A 52 5.84 -18.68 15.79
N ALA A 53 6.47 -18.73 14.62
CA ALA A 53 5.90 -18.13 13.41
C ALA A 53 4.59 -18.80 13.02
N MET A 54 4.49 -20.13 13.17
CA MET A 54 3.28 -20.90 12.88
C MET A 54 2.18 -20.67 13.92
N GLU A 55 2.51 -20.82 15.20
CA GLU A 55 1.59 -20.62 16.34
C GLU A 55 0.99 -19.20 16.30
N SER A 56 1.84 -18.18 16.14
CA SER A 56 1.44 -16.77 16.18
C SER A 56 0.76 -16.28 14.91
N SER A 57 0.75 -17.08 13.84
CA SER A 57 0.10 -16.74 12.57
C SER A 57 -1.24 -17.43 12.38
N LYS A 58 -1.68 -18.28 13.31
CA LYS A 58 -2.90 -19.10 13.18
C LYS A 58 -2.98 -19.80 11.81
N GLY A 59 -1.84 -20.28 11.30
CA GLY A 59 -1.75 -20.95 9.99
C GLY A 59 -1.70 -20.04 8.75
N HIS A 60 -1.75 -18.71 8.87
CA HIS A 60 -1.62 -17.81 7.71
C HIS A 60 -0.18 -17.79 7.16
N LYS A 61 0.04 -18.45 6.01
CA LYS A 61 1.35 -18.59 5.35
C LYS A 61 2.13 -17.27 5.17
N HIS A 62 1.45 -16.18 4.80
CA HIS A 62 2.10 -14.87 4.62
C HIS A 62 2.64 -14.30 5.92
N SER A 63 1.81 -14.32 6.97
CA SER A 63 2.18 -13.86 8.30
C SER A 63 3.35 -14.68 8.84
N CYS A 64 3.33 -15.99 8.60
CA CYS A 64 4.41 -16.90 8.97
C CYS A 64 5.73 -16.51 8.27
N PHE A 65 5.70 -16.32 6.95
CA PHE A 65 6.86 -15.91 6.16
C PHE A 65 7.43 -14.55 6.60
N GLU A 66 6.57 -13.56 6.83
CA GLU A 66 6.96 -12.22 7.28
C GLU A 66 7.61 -12.27 8.67
N ARG A 67 7.01 -13.01 9.61
CA ARG A 67 7.56 -13.25 10.96
C ARG A 67 8.96 -13.86 10.91
N LEU A 68 9.18 -14.90 10.11
CA LEU A 68 10.52 -15.47 9.92
C LEU A 68 11.51 -14.47 9.34
N SER A 69 11.09 -13.56 8.44
CA SER A 69 11.97 -12.52 7.91
C SER A 69 12.47 -11.57 8.99
N PHE A 70 11.63 -11.22 9.97
CA PHE A 70 12.02 -10.40 11.10
C PHE A 70 13.02 -11.14 12.00
N ILE A 71 12.72 -12.41 12.31
CA ILE A 71 13.61 -13.25 13.13
C ILE A 71 14.98 -13.41 12.46
N ARG A 72 15.05 -13.70 11.15
CA ARG A 72 16.34 -13.82 10.44
C ARG A 72 17.19 -12.56 10.56
N SER A 73 16.58 -11.39 10.39
CA SER A 73 17.31 -10.12 10.46
C SER A 73 17.88 -9.89 11.87
N PHE A 74 17.10 -10.21 12.90
CA PHE A 74 17.54 -10.13 14.29
C PHE A 74 18.58 -11.21 14.63
N ALA A 75 18.38 -12.46 14.23
CA ALA A 75 19.30 -13.56 14.45
C ALA A 75 20.65 -13.31 13.76
N THR A 76 20.67 -12.69 12.58
CA THR A 76 21.92 -12.28 11.90
C THR A 76 22.71 -11.26 12.72
N TYR A 77 22.01 -10.34 13.39
CA TYR A 77 22.66 -9.40 14.30
C TYR A 77 23.19 -10.12 15.54
N VAL A 78 22.37 -10.95 16.17
CA VAL A 78 22.73 -11.66 17.41
C VAL A 78 23.83 -12.71 17.19
N SER A 79 23.87 -13.38 16.04
CA SER A 79 24.88 -14.40 15.72
C SER A 79 26.30 -13.83 15.66
N SER A 80 26.45 -12.51 15.47
CA SER A 80 27.77 -11.86 15.55
C SER A 80 28.33 -11.79 16.98
N MET A 81 27.47 -11.94 17.99
CA MET A 81 27.81 -11.85 19.42
C MET A 81 27.61 -13.17 20.16
N ASP A 82 26.79 -14.07 19.62
CA ASP A 82 26.45 -15.37 20.21
C ASP A 82 26.52 -16.49 19.17
N ALA A 83 27.51 -17.38 19.33
CA ALA A 83 27.72 -18.51 18.45
C ALA A 83 26.62 -19.59 18.53
N GLN A 84 25.79 -19.59 19.58
CA GLN A 84 24.67 -20.53 19.72
C GLN A 84 23.41 -20.10 18.96
N THR A 85 23.41 -18.86 18.44
CA THR A 85 22.29 -18.33 17.67
C THR A 85 22.29 -18.89 16.25
N GLU A 86 21.24 -19.64 15.91
CA GLU A 86 20.99 -20.09 14.55
C GLU A 86 20.22 -19.04 13.76
N ILE A 87 20.65 -18.79 12.52
CA ILE A 87 19.91 -17.99 11.56
C ILE A 87 18.98 -18.93 10.78
N PRO A 88 17.64 -18.79 10.87
CA PRO A 88 16.72 -19.64 10.12
C PRO A 88 17.01 -19.56 8.60
N PRO A 89 17.26 -20.68 7.90
CA PRO A 89 17.66 -20.65 6.50
C PRO A 89 16.70 -19.89 5.56
N THR A 90 17.26 -19.29 4.51
CA THR A 90 16.49 -18.73 3.40
C THR A 90 15.91 -19.86 2.55
N GLY A 91 14.72 -20.35 2.91
CA GLY A 91 14.07 -21.47 2.21
C GLY A 91 13.13 -22.29 3.10
N THR A 92 13.27 -22.16 4.43
CA THR A 92 12.44 -22.85 5.44
C THR A 92 10.93 -22.71 5.21
N MET A 93 10.51 -21.60 4.61
CA MET A 93 9.17 -21.49 4.04
C MET A 93 9.25 -20.85 2.68
N ARG A 94 8.62 -21.49 1.69
CA ARG A 94 8.37 -20.89 0.40
C ARG A 94 7.53 -19.64 0.62
N ARG A 95 8.00 -18.50 0.09
CA ARG A 95 7.17 -17.29 0.02
C ARG A 95 5.84 -17.70 -0.61
N PRO A 96 4.70 -17.58 0.10
CA PRO A 96 3.44 -17.97 -0.49
C PRO A 96 3.29 -17.19 -1.80
N ALA A 97 2.95 -17.90 -2.87
CA ALA A 97 2.60 -17.29 -4.13
C ALA A 97 1.29 -16.53 -3.92
N ILE A 98 1.39 -15.34 -3.31
CA ILE A 98 0.27 -14.41 -3.24
C ILE A 98 0.23 -13.74 -4.60
N ALA A 99 -0.14 -14.51 -5.61
CA ALA A 99 -0.72 -13.97 -6.82
C ALA A 99 -2.18 -13.64 -6.50
N LEU A 100 -2.41 -12.73 -5.54
CA LEU A 100 -3.69 -12.04 -5.50
C LEU A 100 -3.69 -11.17 -6.74
N ARG A 101 -4.24 -11.70 -7.83
CA ARG A 101 -4.48 -10.93 -9.05
C ARG A 101 -5.19 -9.64 -8.61
N PRO A 102 -4.66 -8.48 -9.02
CA PRO A 102 -5.21 -7.22 -8.58
C PRO A 102 -6.65 -7.15 -9.07
N TYR A 103 -7.54 -6.61 -8.25
CA TYR A 103 -8.87 -6.30 -8.76
C TYR A 103 -8.77 -5.05 -9.64
N ILE A 104 -9.31 -5.09 -10.86
CA ILE A 104 -9.36 -3.91 -11.73
C ILE A 104 -10.79 -3.42 -11.71
N TYR A 105 -11.01 -2.26 -11.10
CA TYR A 105 -12.33 -1.67 -11.01
C TYR A 105 -12.80 -1.14 -12.37
N THR A 106 -14.08 -1.30 -12.67
CA THR A 106 -14.71 -0.56 -13.77
C THR A 106 -15.00 0.88 -13.38
N ARG A 107 -15.30 1.74 -14.37
CA ARG A 107 -15.70 3.14 -14.11
C ARG A 107 -16.98 3.20 -13.27
N GLU A 108 -17.92 2.31 -13.56
CA GLU A 108 -19.20 2.18 -12.86
C GLU A 108 -18.98 1.75 -11.41
N GLU A 109 -18.06 0.82 -11.16
CA GLU A 109 -17.70 0.39 -9.80
C GLU A 109 -17.05 1.51 -8.98
N ILE A 110 -16.15 2.29 -9.59
CA ILE A 110 -15.56 3.47 -8.95
C ILE A 110 -16.68 4.48 -8.62
N GLY A 111 -17.60 4.72 -9.56
CA GLY A 111 -18.78 5.55 -9.36
C GLY A 111 -19.65 5.06 -8.19
N ARG A 112 -19.92 3.74 -8.11
CA ARG A 112 -20.66 3.12 -7.00
C ARG A 112 -19.93 3.26 -5.67
N LEU A 113 -18.60 3.10 -5.63
CA LEU A 113 -17.80 3.31 -4.42
C LEU A 113 -17.89 4.76 -3.93
N MET A 114 -17.76 5.73 -4.84
CA MET A 114 -17.91 7.15 -4.51
C MET A 114 -19.33 7.46 -4.01
N ALA A 115 -20.36 6.98 -4.70
CA ALA A 115 -21.76 7.14 -4.27
C ALA A 115 -22.03 6.49 -2.91
N ALA A 116 -21.47 5.30 -2.66
CA ALA A 116 -21.57 4.61 -1.36
C ALA A 116 -20.85 5.39 -0.24
N ALA A 117 -19.72 6.05 -0.52
CA ALA A 117 -19.05 6.90 0.45
C ALA A 117 -19.94 8.04 0.95
N ARG A 118 -20.83 8.57 0.09
CA ARG A 118 -21.83 9.60 0.48
C ARG A 118 -22.86 9.10 1.50
N LYS A 119 -23.07 7.78 1.56
CA LYS A 119 -24.06 7.13 2.44
C LYS A 119 -23.50 6.74 3.81
N LEU A 120 -22.19 6.95 4.05
CA LEU A 120 -21.60 6.70 5.37
C LEU A 120 -22.28 7.54 6.45
N PHE A 121 -22.50 6.92 7.62
CA PHE A 121 -22.90 7.66 8.80
C PHE A 121 -21.85 8.74 9.13
N SER A 122 -22.31 9.98 9.19
CA SER A 122 -21.48 11.19 9.21
C SER A 122 -22.30 12.33 9.81
N PRO A 123 -22.37 12.47 11.15
CA PRO A 123 -23.18 13.48 11.83
C PRO A 123 -22.91 14.89 11.32
N HIS A 124 -21.64 15.22 11.08
CA HIS A 124 -21.21 16.53 10.59
C HIS A 124 -21.06 16.59 9.06
N LYS A 125 -21.47 15.54 8.35
CA LYS A 125 -21.38 15.43 6.89
C LYS A 125 -19.97 15.70 6.36
N LEU A 126 -18.93 15.39 7.13
CA LEU A 126 -17.54 15.51 6.68
C LEU A 126 -16.94 14.16 6.34
N ARG A 127 -17.21 13.12 7.15
CA ARG A 127 -16.70 11.76 6.89
C ARG A 127 -17.13 11.26 5.51
N CYS A 128 -18.39 11.43 5.14
CA CYS A 128 -18.91 10.99 3.84
C CYS A 128 -18.25 11.71 2.65
N HIS A 129 -18.00 13.02 2.78
CA HIS A 129 -17.28 13.81 1.79
C HIS A 129 -15.79 13.43 1.72
N THR A 130 -15.14 13.27 2.87
CA THR A 130 -13.74 12.86 2.97
C THR A 130 -13.48 11.60 2.16
N TYR A 131 -14.28 10.56 2.35
CA TYR A 131 -14.10 9.32 1.59
C TYR A 131 -14.53 9.43 0.12
N TYR A 132 -15.55 10.23 -0.22
CA TYR A 132 -15.93 10.50 -1.62
C TYR A 132 -14.75 11.08 -2.40
N HIS A 133 -14.13 12.14 -1.88
CA HIS A 133 -13.02 12.83 -2.54
C HIS A 133 -11.72 12.01 -2.46
N LEU A 134 -11.47 11.28 -1.37
CA LEU A 134 -10.32 10.38 -1.24
C LEU A 134 -10.35 9.25 -2.27
N ILE A 135 -11.50 8.59 -2.47
CA ILE A 135 -11.64 7.52 -3.46
C ILE A 135 -11.44 8.07 -4.87
N GLY A 136 -12.04 9.23 -5.17
CA GLY A 136 -11.85 9.90 -6.46
C GLY A 136 -10.38 10.20 -6.74
N LEU A 137 -9.66 10.77 -5.76
CA LEU A 137 -8.24 11.06 -5.88
C LEU A 137 -7.41 9.80 -6.13
N LEU A 138 -7.67 8.72 -5.39
CA LEU A 138 -6.96 7.45 -5.57
C LEU A 138 -7.21 6.85 -6.96
N ALA A 139 -8.44 6.95 -7.46
CA ALA A 139 -8.81 6.45 -8.78
C ALA A 139 -8.16 7.27 -9.92
N THR A 140 -8.00 8.59 -9.75
CA THR A 140 -7.47 9.46 -10.81
C THR A 140 -5.95 9.65 -10.78
N THR A 141 -5.28 9.32 -9.67
CA THR A 141 -3.82 9.51 -9.54
C THR A 141 -3.05 8.21 -9.29
N GLY A 142 -3.73 7.12 -8.95
CA GLY A 142 -3.06 5.86 -8.60
C GLY A 142 -2.05 5.96 -7.44
N MET A 143 -2.10 7.02 -6.62
CA MET A 143 -1.24 7.12 -5.45
C MET A 143 -1.57 6.01 -4.44
N ARG A 144 -0.63 5.69 -3.55
CA ARG A 144 -0.91 4.69 -2.50
C ARG A 144 -1.93 5.29 -1.53
N SER A 145 -2.86 4.48 -1.06
CA SER A 145 -3.84 4.89 -0.02
C SER A 145 -3.17 5.53 1.20
N GLY A 146 -2.03 4.99 1.65
CA GLY A 146 -1.27 5.56 2.75
C GLY A 146 -0.61 6.89 2.44
N GLU A 147 -0.25 7.18 1.18
CA GLU A 147 0.23 8.50 0.76
C GLU A 147 -0.93 9.51 0.84
N ALA A 148 -2.08 9.17 0.27
CA ALA A 148 -3.28 10.03 0.29
C ALA A 148 -3.76 10.36 1.71
N VAL A 149 -3.85 9.35 2.58
CA VAL A 149 -4.32 9.53 3.97
C VAL A 149 -3.34 10.37 4.82
N ARG A 150 -2.04 10.36 4.48
CA ARG A 150 -1.02 11.15 5.18
C ARG A 150 -0.69 12.46 4.49
N LEU A 151 -1.42 12.85 3.46
CA LEU A 151 -1.12 14.07 2.75
C LEU A 151 -1.23 15.28 3.69
N ALA A 152 -0.17 16.08 3.82
CA ALA A 152 -0.26 17.32 4.59
C ALA A 152 -1.11 18.34 3.83
N ASN A 153 -1.70 19.30 4.52
CA ASN A 153 -2.44 20.35 3.83
C ASN A 153 -1.53 21.20 2.93
N SER A 154 -0.29 21.44 3.36
CA SER A 154 0.76 22.14 2.60
C SER A 154 1.31 21.37 1.40
N ASP A 155 1.00 20.07 1.28
CA ASP A 155 1.46 19.25 0.15
C ASP A 155 0.54 19.37 -1.07
N VAL A 156 -0.60 20.06 -0.94
CA VAL A 156 -1.62 20.16 -1.99
C VAL A 156 -1.73 21.59 -2.48
N ASP A 157 -1.16 21.82 -3.66
CA ASP A 157 -1.31 23.08 -4.38
C ASP A 157 -2.48 22.94 -5.37
N LEU A 158 -3.64 23.47 -4.99
CA LEU A 158 -4.82 23.44 -5.85
C LEU A 158 -4.83 24.57 -6.90
N ALA A 159 -3.97 25.57 -6.77
CA ALA A 159 -3.84 26.63 -7.77
C ALA A 159 -3.06 26.09 -8.98
N GLU A 160 -1.93 25.44 -8.72
CA GLU A 160 -1.11 24.79 -9.75
C GLU A 160 -1.59 23.38 -10.11
N GLY A 161 -2.51 22.82 -9.33
CA GLY A 161 -3.02 21.47 -9.54
C GLY A 161 -1.96 20.39 -9.29
N LEU A 162 -1.14 20.56 -8.26
CA LEU A 162 -0.03 19.67 -7.93
C LEU A 162 -0.18 19.07 -6.53
N ILE A 163 0.18 17.79 -6.40
CA ILE A 163 0.37 17.15 -5.09
C ILE A 163 1.83 16.75 -4.92
N THR A 164 2.45 17.22 -3.84
CA THR A 164 3.80 16.82 -3.44
C THR A 164 3.73 15.64 -2.47
N ILE A 165 4.14 14.46 -2.92
CA ILE A 165 4.25 13.29 -2.05
C ILE A 165 5.64 13.28 -1.43
N ARG A 166 5.73 13.61 -0.15
CA ARG A 166 6.99 13.57 0.63
C ARG A 166 7.22 12.19 1.25
N GLU A 167 8.49 11.81 1.38
CA GLU A 167 8.92 10.64 2.17
C GLU A 167 8.09 9.37 1.90
N SER A 168 7.90 9.02 0.63
CA SER A 168 7.23 7.77 0.28
C SER A 168 8.10 6.56 0.66
N LYS A 169 7.64 5.33 0.37
CA LYS A 169 8.43 4.12 0.66
C LYS A 169 9.85 4.31 0.08
N PHE A 170 10.88 4.18 0.92
CA PHE A 170 12.29 4.43 0.60
C PHE A 170 12.74 5.91 0.51
N GLY A 171 12.00 6.84 1.12
CA GLY A 171 12.45 8.24 1.26
C GLY A 171 12.36 9.07 -0.03
N LYS A 172 11.75 8.54 -1.09
CA LYS A 172 11.61 9.25 -2.37
C LYS A 172 10.43 10.23 -2.31
N SER A 173 10.65 11.45 -2.78
CA SER A 173 9.61 12.45 -3.01
C SER A 173 9.26 12.53 -4.49
N ARG A 174 8.00 12.85 -4.81
CA ARG A 174 7.56 13.07 -6.20
C ARG A 174 6.38 14.03 -6.27
N VAL A 175 6.25 14.70 -7.40
CA VAL A 175 5.10 15.55 -7.71
C VAL A 175 4.11 14.78 -8.57
N VAL A 176 2.81 14.90 -8.25
CA VAL A 176 1.71 14.28 -8.98
C VAL A 176 0.81 15.39 -9.51
N PRO A 177 0.82 15.67 -10.82
CA PRO A 177 -0.12 16.62 -11.42
C PRO A 177 -1.55 16.09 -11.39
N LEU A 178 -2.50 16.99 -11.24
CA LEU A 178 -3.93 16.73 -11.16
C LEU A 178 -4.64 17.23 -12.41
N HIS A 179 -5.58 16.43 -12.91
CA HIS A 179 -6.52 16.91 -13.91
C HIS A 179 -7.45 17.98 -13.31
N SER A 180 -7.87 18.97 -14.10
CA SER A 180 -8.70 20.10 -13.66
C SER A 180 -10.00 19.66 -12.95
N THR A 181 -10.61 18.56 -13.40
CA THR A 181 -11.79 17.98 -12.74
C THR A 181 -11.50 17.41 -11.35
N THR A 182 -10.28 16.87 -11.14
CA THR A 182 -9.82 16.43 -9.81
C THR A 182 -9.58 17.65 -8.92
N VAL A 183 -8.93 18.70 -9.44
CA VAL A 183 -8.74 19.97 -8.71
C VAL A 183 -10.07 20.53 -8.23
N LYS A 184 -11.06 20.67 -9.12
CA LYS A 184 -12.41 21.15 -8.78
C LYS A 184 -13.04 20.33 -7.65
N SER A 185 -12.90 19.00 -7.69
CA SER A 185 -13.38 18.10 -6.65
C SER A 185 -12.68 18.34 -5.30
N LEU A 186 -11.36 18.50 -5.30
CA LEU A 186 -10.58 18.75 -4.09
C LEU A 186 -10.80 20.15 -3.50
N VAL A 187 -11.03 21.16 -4.33
CA VAL A 187 -11.42 22.52 -3.90
C VAL A 187 -12.74 22.46 -3.13
N ALA A 188 -13.75 21.75 -3.66
CA ALA A 188 -15.03 21.58 -2.99
C ALA A 188 -14.88 20.86 -1.63
N TYR A 189 -14.00 19.87 -1.56
CA TYR A 189 -13.67 19.21 -0.29
C TYR A 189 -13.01 20.17 0.70
N LYS A 190 -11.96 20.88 0.27
CA LYS A 190 -11.20 21.80 1.10
C LYS A 190 -12.11 22.89 1.69
N ALA A 191 -12.98 23.49 0.89
CA ALA A 191 -13.94 24.49 1.38
C ALA A 191 -14.84 23.93 2.49
N ARG A 192 -15.35 22.70 2.32
CA ARG A 192 -16.21 22.06 3.33
C ARG A 192 -15.45 21.69 4.60
N ARG A 193 -14.23 21.18 4.45
CA ARG A 193 -13.32 20.85 5.56
C ARG A 193 -12.97 22.09 6.37
N ASP A 194 -12.60 23.17 5.69
CA ASP A 194 -12.18 24.42 6.33
C ASP A 194 -13.37 25.08 7.05
N ALA A 195 -14.58 25.01 6.48
CA ALA A 195 -15.80 25.41 7.18
C ALA A 195 -16.06 24.58 8.45
N PHE A 196 -15.89 23.26 8.39
CA PHE A 196 -16.02 22.38 9.57
C PHE A 196 -15.00 22.67 10.68
N LEU A 197 -13.80 23.13 10.29
CA LEU A 197 -12.73 23.51 11.23
C LEU A 197 -12.82 24.97 11.70
N ASN A 198 -13.89 25.71 11.37
CA ASN A 198 -14.00 27.15 11.64
C ASN A 198 -12.78 27.94 11.13
N LYS A 199 -12.29 27.57 9.94
CA LYS A 199 -11.10 28.16 9.27
C LYS A 199 -9.77 27.99 10.01
N VAL A 200 -9.71 27.15 11.04
CA VAL A 200 -8.43 26.73 11.63
C VAL A 200 -7.68 25.85 10.64
N GLU A 201 -6.37 26.07 10.53
CA GLU A 201 -5.53 25.32 9.59
C GLU A 201 -5.49 23.83 9.94
N ALA A 202 -5.77 22.99 8.95
CA ALA A 202 -5.73 21.54 9.08
C ALA A 202 -4.29 21.03 8.88
N PRO A 203 -3.74 20.17 9.78
CA PRO A 203 -2.41 19.59 9.55
C PRO A 203 -2.39 18.56 8.41
N ARG A 204 -3.54 17.97 8.07
CA ARG A 204 -3.70 16.99 6.99
C ARG A 204 -4.70 17.49 5.97
N PHE A 205 -4.50 17.10 4.72
CA PHE A 205 -5.45 17.42 3.67
C PHE A 205 -6.78 16.72 3.95
N PHE A 206 -6.76 15.38 4.10
CA PHE A 206 -7.93 14.61 4.52
C PHE A 206 -7.95 14.39 6.03
N ILE A 207 -9.09 14.68 6.67
CA ILE A 207 -9.29 14.56 8.12
C ILE A 207 -10.52 13.75 8.49
N SER A 208 -10.55 13.23 9.71
CA SER A 208 -11.74 12.64 10.33
C SER A 208 -12.67 13.72 10.89
N GLU A 209 -13.89 13.32 11.27
CA GLU A 209 -14.80 14.18 12.03
C GLU A 209 -14.31 14.48 13.46
N SER A 210 -13.30 13.74 13.96
CA SER A 210 -12.60 14.10 15.19
C SER A 210 -11.53 15.19 15.00
N ARG A 211 -11.56 15.90 13.86
CA ARG A 211 -10.62 16.99 13.48
C ARG A 211 -9.15 16.55 13.35
N GLY A 212 -8.90 15.25 13.40
CA GLY A 212 -7.56 14.67 13.32
C GLY A 212 -7.34 13.85 12.05
N PRO A 213 -6.22 13.11 12.00
CA PRO A 213 -5.95 12.17 10.91
C PRO A 213 -6.99 11.03 10.86
N ILE A 214 -7.21 10.48 9.66
CA ILE A 214 -8.03 9.27 9.49
C ILE A 214 -7.31 8.08 10.14
N SER A 215 -7.92 7.48 11.17
CA SER A 215 -7.35 6.35 11.92
C SER A 215 -7.55 5.00 11.21
N SER A 216 -8.76 4.74 10.71
CA SER A 216 -9.15 3.43 10.16
C SER A 216 -9.63 3.51 8.69
N PRO A 217 -8.76 3.91 7.73
CA PRO A 217 -9.16 4.06 6.33
C PRO A 217 -9.65 2.74 5.71
N HIS A 218 -9.08 1.60 6.09
CA HIS A 218 -9.45 0.29 5.56
C HIS A 218 -10.81 -0.20 6.09
N GLU A 219 -11.18 0.14 7.32
CA GLU A 219 -12.46 -0.26 7.90
C GLU A 219 -13.60 0.52 7.27
N SER A 220 -13.46 1.85 7.15
CA SER A 220 -14.42 2.67 6.41
C SER A 220 -14.54 2.22 4.96
N PHE A 221 -13.43 1.85 4.31
CA PHE A 221 -13.51 1.33 2.93
C PHE A 221 -14.22 -0.01 2.83
N ARG A 222 -14.10 -0.88 3.84
CA ARG A 222 -14.88 -2.13 3.92
C ARG A 222 -16.39 -1.82 4.02
N GLU A 223 -16.76 -0.82 4.83
CA GLU A 223 -18.15 -0.33 4.93
C GLU A 223 -18.65 0.22 3.58
N ILE A 224 -17.88 1.10 2.95
CA ILE A 224 -18.20 1.67 1.62
C ILE A 224 -18.40 0.56 0.60
N ARG A 225 -17.51 -0.43 0.58
CA ARG A 225 -17.61 -1.57 -0.33
C ARG A 225 -18.85 -2.40 -0.11
N ARG A 226 -19.26 -2.62 1.15
CA ARG A 226 -20.52 -3.29 1.49
C ARG A 226 -21.70 -2.54 0.90
N VAL A 227 -21.76 -1.24 1.15
CA VAL A 227 -22.82 -0.36 0.63
C VAL A 227 -22.81 -0.30 -0.91
N ALA A 228 -21.64 -0.43 -1.54
CA ALA A 228 -21.49 -0.48 -2.99
C ALA A 228 -21.80 -1.84 -3.63
N GLY A 229 -22.09 -2.88 -2.83
CA GLY A 229 -22.33 -4.25 -3.31
C GLY A 229 -21.07 -4.98 -3.78
N LEU A 230 -19.89 -4.58 -3.30
CA LEU A 230 -18.57 -5.10 -3.72
C LEU A 230 -17.88 -5.92 -2.62
N GLU A 231 -18.62 -6.80 -1.93
CA GLU A 231 -18.07 -7.61 -0.84
C GLU A 231 -17.35 -8.88 -1.30
N LYS A 232 -17.81 -9.52 -2.37
CA LYS A 232 -17.23 -10.75 -2.93
C LYS A 232 -16.99 -10.59 -4.42
N THR A 233 -15.78 -10.90 -4.86
CA THR A 233 -15.48 -11.10 -6.29
C THR A 233 -15.79 -12.55 -6.67
N ARG A 234 -15.78 -12.86 -7.97
CA ARG A 234 -15.90 -14.23 -8.50
C ARG A 234 -14.94 -15.23 -7.84
N ASN A 235 -13.80 -14.75 -7.33
CA ASN A 235 -12.75 -15.55 -6.69
C ASN A 235 -12.81 -15.52 -5.15
N GLY A 236 -13.90 -14.99 -4.57
CA GLY A 236 -14.09 -14.92 -3.11
C GLY A 236 -13.20 -13.92 -2.39
N ILE A 237 -12.40 -13.11 -3.12
CA ILE A 237 -11.49 -12.13 -2.53
C ILE A 237 -12.08 -10.72 -2.61
N PRO A 238 -12.34 -10.07 -1.47
CA PRO A 238 -12.70 -8.65 -1.35
C PRO A 238 -11.76 -7.68 -2.11
N PRO A 239 -12.27 -6.79 -2.99
CA PRO A 239 -11.46 -5.73 -3.60
C PRO A 239 -10.88 -4.77 -2.55
N ARG A 240 -9.67 -4.26 -2.74
CA ARG A 240 -8.95 -3.45 -1.75
C ARG A 240 -8.87 -2.00 -2.20
N MET A 241 -8.69 -1.09 -1.26
CA MET A 241 -8.46 0.32 -1.58
C MET A 241 -7.21 0.51 -2.48
N HIS A 242 -6.20 -0.35 -2.31
CA HIS A 242 -5.01 -0.34 -3.16
C HIS A 242 -5.27 -0.79 -4.60
N ASP A 243 -6.37 -1.52 -4.85
CA ASP A 243 -6.74 -1.97 -6.18
C ASP A 243 -7.18 -0.81 -7.09
N LEU A 244 -7.54 0.36 -6.53
CA LEU A 244 -7.72 1.62 -7.29
C LEU A 244 -6.43 2.06 -8.00
N ARG A 245 -5.27 1.87 -7.35
CA ARG A 245 -3.98 2.14 -7.97
C ARG A 245 -3.67 1.17 -9.10
N HIS A 246 -3.95 -0.11 -8.90
CA HIS A 246 -3.80 -1.10 -9.97
C HIS A 246 -4.71 -0.75 -11.15
N THR A 247 -5.94 -0.33 -10.87
CA THR A 247 -6.90 0.13 -11.88
C THR A 247 -6.36 1.33 -12.66
N PHE A 248 -5.86 2.37 -11.98
CA PHE A 248 -5.27 3.53 -12.65
C PHE A 248 -4.13 3.15 -13.59
N ALA A 249 -3.20 2.31 -13.14
CA ALA A 249 -2.06 1.88 -13.94
C ALA A 249 -2.51 1.10 -15.19
N VAL A 250 -3.42 0.14 -15.02
CA VAL A 250 -3.96 -0.67 -16.11
C VAL A 250 -4.72 0.19 -17.13
N GLN A 251 -5.59 1.09 -16.66
CA GLN A 251 -6.35 1.98 -17.54
C GLN A 251 -5.43 2.94 -18.31
N THR A 252 -4.36 3.42 -17.69
CA THR A 252 -3.35 4.27 -18.38
C THR A 252 -2.66 3.50 -19.49
N LEU A 253 -2.21 2.28 -19.21
CA LEU A 253 -1.56 1.42 -20.21
C LEU A 253 -2.51 1.07 -21.35
N LEU A 254 -3.77 0.70 -21.05
CA LEU A 254 -4.78 0.41 -22.06
C LEU A 254 -5.06 1.63 -22.95
N ALA A 255 -5.13 2.83 -22.38
CA ALA A 255 -5.29 4.06 -23.14
C ALA A 255 -4.11 4.31 -24.08
N TRP A 256 -2.88 4.07 -23.63
CA TRP A 256 -1.69 4.19 -24.47
C TRP A 256 -1.69 3.19 -25.62
N TYR A 257 -2.03 1.92 -25.37
CA TYR A 257 -2.16 0.93 -26.44
C TYR A 257 -3.21 1.34 -27.47
N ARG A 258 -4.41 1.73 -27.02
CA ARG A 258 -5.52 2.13 -27.91
C ARG A 258 -5.22 3.37 -28.74
N ASN A 259 -4.45 4.31 -28.19
CA ASN A 259 -4.08 5.55 -28.87
C ASN A 259 -2.77 5.41 -29.69
N GLY A 260 -2.23 4.20 -29.83
CA GLY A 260 -0.99 3.96 -30.59
C GLY A 260 0.27 4.57 -29.98
N ALA A 261 0.25 4.93 -28.70
CA ALA A 261 1.41 5.53 -28.03
C ALA A 261 2.54 4.52 -27.85
N ASP A 262 3.78 5.02 -27.72
CA ASP A 262 4.93 4.18 -27.38
C ASP A 262 4.91 3.82 -25.89
N VAL A 263 4.36 2.65 -25.59
CA VAL A 263 4.19 2.14 -24.22
C VAL A 263 5.53 1.91 -23.53
N GLU A 264 6.54 1.42 -24.27
CA GLU A 264 7.88 1.16 -23.72
C GLU A 264 8.56 2.48 -23.31
N ARG A 265 8.48 3.49 -24.17
CA ARG A 265 9.01 4.82 -23.88
C ARG A 265 8.28 5.52 -22.73
N ASN A 266 6.98 5.29 -22.58
CA ASN A 266 6.16 5.93 -21.56
C ASN A 266 6.18 5.18 -20.20
N LEU A 267 6.61 3.93 -20.17
CA LEU A 267 6.63 3.10 -18.95
C LEU A 267 7.46 3.71 -17.80
N PRO A 268 8.67 4.28 -18.04
CA PRO A 268 9.44 4.97 -17.00
C PRO A 268 8.69 6.18 -16.40
N ILE A 269 7.90 6.89 -17.21
CA ILE A 269 7.09 8.03 -16.76
C ILE A 269 6.01 7.53 -15.78
N LEU A 270 5.26 6.49 -16.15
CA LEU A 270 4.25 5.90 -15.26
C LEU A 270 4.89 5.31 -13.99
N SER A 271 6.04 4.66 -14.10
CA SER A 271 6.80 4.14 -12.96
C SER A 271 7.16 5.25 -11.96
N THR A 272 7.61 6.40 -12.47
CA THR A 272 7.95 7.57 -11.67
C THR A 272 6.71 8.19 -11.04
N PHE A 273 5.64 8.39 -11.82
CA PHE A 273 4.34 8.92 -11.36
C PHE A 273 3.73 8.06 -10.24
N LEU A 274 3.80 6.74 -10.38
CA LEU A 274 3.36 5.79 -9.37
C LEU A 274 4.34 5.69 -8.19
N GLY A 275 5.59 6.13 -8.32
CA GLY A 275 6.61 6.00 -7.28
C GLY A 275 7.01 4.54 -7.05
N HIS A 276 7.29 3.81 -8.13
CA HIS A 276 7.89 2.48 -8.07
C HIS A 276 9.41 2.58 -7.88
N SER A 277 9.96 1.78 -6.98
CA SER A 277 11.41 1.72 -6.76
C SER A 277 12.15 0.97 -7.87
N HIS A 278 11.46 0.02 -8.51
CA HIS A 278 11.95 -0.74 -9.66
C HIS A 278 10.88 -0.74 -10.75
N ILE A 279 11.31 -0.54 -12.01
CA ILE A 279 10.44 -0.53 -13.18
C ILE A 279 9.72 -1.87 -13.39
N ALA A 280 10.31 -2.98 -12.93
CA ALA A 280 9.70 -4.31 -12.94
C ALA A 280 8.31 -4.35 -12.28
N ASN A 281 8.06 -3.49 -11.28
CA ASN A 281 6.74 -3.37 -10.65
C ASN A 281 5.67 -2.77 -11.59
N THR A 282 6.09 -1.99 -12.59
CA THR A 282 5.22 -1.45 -13.64
C THR A 282 5.04 -2.47 -14.76
N TYR A 283 6.11 -3.19 -15.16
CA TYR A 283 6.03 -4.29 -16.13
C TYR A 283 5.07 -5.41 -15.69
N TRP A 284 4.91 -5.62 -14.38
CA TRP A 284 3.95 -6.60 -13.85
C TRP A 284 2.51 -6.37 -14.34
N TYR A 285 2.10 -5.13 -14.63
CA TYR A 285 0.76 -4.85 -15.16
C TYR A 285 0.52 -5.43 -16.55
N LEU A 286 1.55 -5.43 -17.41
CA LEU A 286 1.46 -5.91 -18.79
C LEU A 286 1.20 -7.41 -18.86
N THR A 287 1.68 -8.17 -17.88
CA THR A 287 1.62 -9.64 -17.87
C THR A 287 0.48 -10.21 -17.02
N SER A 288 -0.15 -9.37 -16.19
CA SER A 288 -1.12 -9.84 -15.19
C SER A 288 -2.58 -9.54 -15.52
N THR A 289 -2.85 -8.86 -16.63
CA THR A 289 -4.21 -8.41 -17.03
C THR A 289 -4.53 -8.92 -18.44
N PRO A 290 -5.50 -9.84 -18.62
CA PRO A 290 -5.83 -10.42 -19.92
C PRO A 290 -6.10 -9.38 -21.02
N GLU A 291 -6.78 -8.28 -20.67
CA GLU A 291 -7.12 -7.21 -21.58
C GLU A 291 -5.86 -6.45 -22.07
N LEU A 292 -4.85 -6.29 -21.22
CA LEU A 292 -3.56 -5.71 -21.63
C LEU A 292 -2.75 -6.68 -22.48
N LEU A 293 -2.81 -7.98 -22.16
CA LEU A 293 -2.16 -9.01 -22.96
C LEU A 293 -2.76 -9.04 -24.38
N GLY A 294 -4.08 -8.99 -24.50
CA GLY A 294 -4.78 -8.90 -25.78
C GLY A 294 -4.36 -7.67 -26.59
N ALA A 295 -4.40 -6.47 -25.97
CA ALA A 295 -3.98 -5.24 -26.63
C ALA A 295 -2.49 -5.25 -27.05
N ALA A 296 -1.63 -5.92 -26.28
CA ALA A 296 -0.24 -6.13 -26.65
C ALA A 296 -0.11 -7.08 -27.85
N CYS A 297 -0.83 -8.21 -27.86
CA CYS A 297 -0.85 -9.17 -28.98
C CYS A 297 -1.34 -8.52 -30.28
N GLU A 298 -2.45 -7.78 -30.27
CA GLU A 298 -2.97 -7.06 -31.45
C GLU A 298 -1.92 -6.12 -32.07
N ARG A 299 -1.14 -5.44 -31.23
CA ARG A 299 -0.04 -4.57 -31.69
C ARG A 299 1.10 -5.36 -32.31
N LEU A 300 1.47 -6.52 -31.75
CA LEU A 300 2.47 -7.41 -32.36
C LEU A 300 1.97 -7.89 -33.73
N GLU A 301 0.72 -8.38 -33.80
CA GLU A 301 0.11 -8.84 -35.05
C GLU A 301 0.05 -7.73 -36.11
N THR A 302 -0.25 -6.48 -35.73
CA THR A 302 -0.23 -5.35 -36.68
C THR A 302 1.19 -5.05 -37.18
N ARG A 303 2.21 -5.20 -36.33
CA ARG A 303 3.61 -4.88 -36.66
C ARG A 303 4.29 -5.97 -37.52
N TRP A 304 3.96 -7.24 -37.29
CA TRP A 304 4.58 -8.38 -37.99
C TRP A 304 3.67 -9.11 -38.98
N GLY A 305 2.34 -8.93 -38.88
CA GLY A 305 1.35 -9.52 -39.81
C GLY A 305 1.18 -8.74 -41.11
N ARG A 306 1.80 -7.57 -41.25
CA ARG A 306 1.90 -6.82 -42.53
C ARG A 306 3.15 -7.18 -43.35
N SER A 307 3.86 -8.25 -42.97
CA SER A 307 5.05 -8.75 -43.66
C SER A 307 4.81 -10.08 -44.38
N GLN A 308 3.56 -10.39 -44.74
CA GLN A 308 3.21 -11.45 -45.69
C GLN A 308 2.44 -10.84 -46.87
#